data_AF-A0A8H8P904-F1
#
_entry.id   AF-A0A8H8P904-F1
#
_cell.length_a   1.000
_cell.length_b   1.000
_cell.length_c   1.000
_cell.angle_alpha   90.00
_cell.angle_beta   90.00
_cell.angle_gamma   90.00
#
_symmetry.space_group_name_H-M   'P 1'
#
loop_
_entity.id
_entity.type
_entity.pdbx_description
1 polymer ?
#
loop_
_entity_poly.entity_id
_entity_poly.type
_entity_poly.pdbx_seq_one_letter_code
_entity_poly.pdbx_strand_id
1 'polypeptide(L)'
;MEEKSENSKAADIYALGMTILEAMTGSIPYVEVPNEIVVMRKITEGTLPPRPEAHIPISCYRASTLWHLMNQCWSRNPQTRPTAIQVQERVSQLAYSYSDT
;
A
#
# COMPACT_ATOMS: atom_id res chain seq x y z
N MET A 1 30.26 1.54 -11.61
CA MET A 1 29.12 2.44 -11.89
C MET A 1 28.27 2.42 -10.63
N GLU A 2 28.34 3.46 -9.81
CA GLU A 2 27.47 3.57 -8.63
C GLU A 2 26.04 3.79 -9.13
N GLU A 3 25.20 2.77 -9.03
CA GLU A 3 23.76 2.94 -9.15
C GLU A 3 23.31 3.81 -7.98
N LYS A 4 23.14 5.10 -8.24
CA LYS A 4 22.52 6.01 -7.30
C LYS A 4 21.04 5.61 -7.21
N SER A 5 20.67 4.91 -6.15
CA SER A 5 19.28 4.75 -5.74
C SER A 5 18.67 6.15 -5.60
N GLU A 6 17.92 6.61 -6.61
CA GLU A 6 17.16 7.85 -6.49
C GLU A 6 15.94 7.58 -5.62
N ASN A 7 16.16 7.65 -4.30
CA ASN A 7 15.10 7.70 -3.31
C ASN A 7 14.18 8.87 -3.69
N SER A 8 12.94 8.55 -4.02
CA SER A 8 11.95 9.54 -4.43
C SER A 8 10.76 9.52 -3.49
N LYS A 9 10.13 10.67 -3.30
CA LYS A 9 8.87 10.79 -2.54
C LYS A 9 7.81 9.79 -3.03
N ALA A 10 7.77 9.54 -4.34
CA ALA A 10 6.85 8.57 -4.91
C ALA A 10 7.22 7.11 -4.57
N ALA A 11 8.51 6.78 -4.45
CA ALA A 11 8.96 5.48 -3.95
C ALA A 11 8.60 5.29 -2.48
N ASP A 12 8.77 6.33 -1.65
CA ASP A 12 8.34 6.31 -0.23
C ASP A 12 6.84 6.05 -0.11
N ILE A 13 6.02 6.60 -1.00
CA ILE A 13 4.56 6.36 -1.01
C ILE A 13 4.22 4.91 -1.38
N TYR A 14 4.95 4.31 -2.32
CA TYR A 14 4.77 2.89 -2.65
C TYR A 14 5.09 2.02 -1.43
N ALA A 15 6.23 2.28 -0.78
CA ALA A 15 6.64 1.59 0.45
C ALA A 15 5.63 1.80 1.57
N LEU A 16 5.12 3.02 1.76
CA LEU A 16 4.09 3.33 2.75
C LEU A 16 2.82 2.50 2.52
N GLY A 17 2.38 2.31 1.28
CA GLY A 17 1.25 1.43 0.98
C GLY A 17 1.51 -0.01 1.45
N MET A 18 2.72 -0.53 1.21
CA MET A 18 3.13 -1.85 1.69
C MET A 18 3.19 -1.93 3.22
N THR A 19 3.70 -0.89 3.88
CA THR A 19 3.73 -0.77 5.35
C THR A 19 2.34 -0.74 5.96
N ILE A 20 1.37 -0.06 5.33
CA ILE A 20 -0.02 -0.07 5.79
C ILE A 20 -0.60 -1.49 5.67
N LEU A 21 -0.34 -2.20 4.57
CA LEU A 21 -0.78 -3.59 4.40
C LEU A 21 -0.19 -4.50 5.49
N GLU A 22 1.09 -4.35 5.77
CA GLU A 22 1.78 -5.07 6.84
C GLU A 22 1.17 -4.76 8.21
N ALA A 23 0.92 -3.49 8.51
CA ALA A 23 0.29 -3.08 9.77
C ALA A 23 -1.13 -3.64 9.95
N MET A 24 -1.92 -3.73 8.87
CA MET A 24 -3.28 -4.26 8.92
C MET A 24 -3.34 -5.80 9.07
N THR A 25 -2.31 -6.51 8.62
CA THR A 25 -2.28 -7.98 8.57
C THR A 25 -1.34 -8.61 9.59
N GLY A 26 -0.42 -7.84 10.16
CA GLY A 26 0.68 -8.35 10.98
C GLY A 26 1.66 -9.24 10.21
N SER A 27 1.60 -9.25 8.87
CA SER A 27 2.40 -10.12 8.00
C SER A 27 3.03 -9.31 6.87
N ILE A 28 4.23 -9.69 6.46
CA ILE A 28 4.92 -9.01 5.36
C ILE A 28 4.11 -9.13 4.05
N PRO A 29 4.16 -8.11 3.17
CA PRO A 29 3.62 -8.23 1.82
C PRO A 29 4.25 -9.41 1.08
N TYR A 30 3.44 -10.12 0.28
CA TYR A 30 3.88 -11.30 -0.47
C TYR A 30 4.39 -12.48 0.39
N VAL A 31 3.90 -12.64 1.63
CA VAL A 31 4.29 -13.74 2.55
C VAL A 31 4.24 -15.15 1.93
N GLU A 32 3.34 -15.39 0.98
CA GLU A 32 3.18 -16.67 0.26
C GLU A 32 4.27 -16.92 -0.81
N VAL A 33 5.12 -15.94 -1.09
CA VAL A 33 6.16 -16.03 -2.12
C VAL A 33 7.49 -16.37 -1.44
N PRO A 34 8.02 -17.60 -1.63
CA PRO A 34 9.14 -18.12 -0.83
C PRO A 34 10.50 -17.53 -1.22
N ASN A 35 10.57 -16.69 -2.25
CA ASN A 35 11.83 -16.25 -2.85
C ASN A 35 11.77 -14.76 -3.22
N GLU A 36 12.72 -13.98 -2.73
CA GLU A 36 12.83 -12.53 -2.96
C GLU A 36 12.97 -12.16 -4.44
N ILE A 37 13.67 -12.96 -5.25
CA ILE A 37 13.78 -12.74 -6.71
C ILE A 37 12.40 -12.84 -7.37
N VAL A 38 11.56 -13.76 -6.90
CA VAL A 38 10.18 -13.90 -7.41
C VAL A 38 9.31 -12.72 -6.96
N VAL A 39 9.51 -12.22 -5.73
CA VAL A 39 8.86 -11.00 -5.25
C VAL A 39 9.27 -9.79 -6.10
N MET A 40 10.57 -9.60 -6.34
CA MET A 40 11.09 -8.53 -7.20
C MET A 40 10.51 -8.61 -8.60
N ARG A 41 10.48 -9.81 -9.21
CA ARG A 41 9.84 -10.01 -10.51
C ARG A 41 8.36 -9.61 -10.48
N LYS A 42 7.60 -10.05 -9.48
CA LYS A 42 6.19 -9.66 -9.32
C LYS A 42 6.02 -8.14 -9.22
N ILE A 43 6.86 -7.47 -8.45
CA ILE A 43 6.83 -6.00 -8.30
C ILE A 43 7.14 -5.31 -9.64
N THR A 44 8.18 -5.75 -10.36
CA THR A 44 8.54 -5.20 -11.68
C THR A 44 7.44 -5.45 -12.72
N GLU A 45 6.77 -6.60 -12.65
CA GLU A 45 5.59 -6.95 -13.43
C GLU A 45 4.30 -6.29 -12.91
N GLY A 46 4.37 -5.42 -11.90
CA GLY A 46 3.24 -4.72 -11.30
C GLY A 46 2.15 -5.64 -10.73
N THR A 47 2.51 -6.86 -10.35
CA THR A 47 1.63 -7.79 -9.63
C THR A 47 1.63 -7.38 -8.15
N LEU A 48 0.46 -6.99 -7.65
CA LEU A 48 0.27 -6.56 -6.26
C LEU A 48 -0.04 -7.75 -5.33
N PRO A 49 0.14 -7.60 -4.00
CA PRO A 49 -0.35 -8.58 -3.05
C PRO A 49 -1.88 -8.73 -3.15
N PRO A 50 -2.44 -9.93 -2.95
CA PRO A 50 -3.88 -10.10 -2.92
C PRO A 50 -4.50 -9.33 -1.76
N ARG A 51 -5.76 -8.91 -1.91
CA ARG A 51 -6.52 -8.29 -0.81
C ARG A 51 -6.73 -9.30 0.32
N PRO A 52 -6.26 -9.04 1.55
CA PRO A 52 -6.47 -9.94 2.67
C PRO A 52 -7.87 -9.70 3.27
N GLU A 53 -8.91 -10.29 2.68
CA GLU A 53 -10.31 -10.01 3.05
C GLU A 53 -10.63 -10.29 4.53
N ALA A 54 -9.92 -11.23 5.17
CA ALA A 54 -10.05 -11.49 6.61
C ALA A 54 -9.67 -10.28 7.49
N HIS A 55 -8.77 -9.41 7.02
CA HIS A 55 -8.28 -8.22 7.73
C HIS A 55 -8.85 -6.92 7.14
N ILE A 56 -9.09 -6.91 5.83
CA ILE A 56 -9.56 -5.75 5.07
C ILE A 56 -10.82 -6.15 4.28
N PRO A 57 -11.97 -6.37 4.95
CA PRO A 57 -13.17 -6.96 4.35
C PRO A 57 -13.81 -6.03 3.31
N ILE A 58 -14.28 -6.61 2.18
CA ILE A 58 -14.94 -5.86 1.11
C ILE A 58 -16.25 -5.21 1.59
N SER A 59 -16.97 -5.89 2.47
CA SER A 59 -18.25 -5.43 3.03
C SER A 59 -18.12 -4.20 3.93
N CYS A 60 -16.92 -3.90 4.45
CA CYS A 60 -16.70 -2.70 5.24
C CYS A 60 -16.26 -1.54 4.35
N TYR A 61 -17.08 -0.48 4.31
CA TYR A 61 -16.80 0.72 3.53
C TYR A 61 -15.42 1.32 3.83
N ARG A 62 -15.04 1.43 5.11
CA ARG A 62 -13.74 1.99 5.52
C ARG A 62 -12.58 1.13 5.06
N ALA A 63 -12.69 -0.19 5.20
CA ALA A 63 -11.67 -1.13 4.74
C ALA A 63 -11.52 -1.08 3.20
N SER A 64 -12.63 -0.99 2.47
CA SER A 64 -12.61 -0.84 1.01
C SER A 64 -12.02 0.50 0.56
N THR A 65 -12.29 1.58 1.27
CA THR A 65 -11.68 2.90 0.99
C THR A 65 -10.18 2.90 1.30
N LEU A 66 -9.75 2.25 2.39
CA LEU A 66 -8.33 2.08 2.70
C LEU A 66 -7.63 1.23 1.64
N TRP A 67 -8.24 0.12 1.22
CA TRP A 67 -7.71 -0.73 0.15
C TRP A 67 -7.55 0.05 -1.16
N HIS A 68 -8.54 0.85 -1.53
CA HIS A 68 -8.47 1.71 -2.71
C HIS A 68 -7.31 2.72 -2.62
N LEU A 69 -7.12 3.36 -1.46
CA LEU A 69 -5.98 4.25 -1.21
C LEU A 69 -4.63 3.52 -1.39
N MET A 70 -4.46 2.33 -0.81
CA MET A 70 -3.23 1.55 -0.96
C MET A 70 -2.95 1.19 -2.43
N ASN A 71 -3.98 0.83 -3.21
CA ASN A 71 -3.81 0.57 -4.65
C ASN A 71 -3.31 1.81 -5.41
N GLN A 72 -3.72 3.01 -5.01
CA GLN A 72 -3.21 4.26 -5.60
C GLN A 72 -1.75 4.52 -5.20
N CYS A 73 -1.38 4.21 -3.95
CA CYS A 73 0.03 4.24 -3.52
C CYS A 73 0.91 3.29 -4.35
N TRP A 74 0.36 2.16 -4.79
CA TRP A 74 1.06 1.17 -5.60
C TRP A 74 0.97 1.38 -7.11
N SER A 75 0.49 2.54 -7.57
CA SER A 75 0.40 2.82 -9.00
C SER A 75 1.77 2.63 -9.69
N ARG A 76 1.75 2.00 -10.88
CA ARG A 76 2.95 1.81 -11.71
C ARG A 76 3.56 3.15 -12.12
N ASN A 77 2.73 4.15 -12.42
CA ASN A 77 3.21 5.49 -12.75
C ASN A 77 3.48 6.27 -11.44
N PRO A 78 4.74 6.58 -11.09
CA PRO A 78 5.06 7.26 -9.84
C PRO A 78 4.40 8.64 -9.71
N GLN A 79 4.14 9.33 -10.83
CA GLN A 79 3.50 10.65 -10.84
C GLN A 79 2.01 10.63 -10.48
N THR A 80 1.39 9.44 -10.54
CA THR A 80 -0.03 9.26 -10.19
C THR A 80 -0.23 8.81 -8.75
N ARG A 81 0.86 8.53 -8.02
CA ARG A 81 0.78 8.18 -6.60
C ARG A 81 0.40 9.43 -5.80
N PRO A 82 -0.44 9.28 -4.76
CA PRO A 82 -0.78 10.41 -3.89
C PRO A 82 0.47 10.93 -3.16
N THR A 83 0.43 12.18 -2.70
CA THR A 83 1.45 12.71 -1.79
C THR A 83 1.24 12.18 -0.37
N ALA A 84 2.27 12.27 0.48
CA ALA A 84 2.15 11.87 1.88
C ALA A 84 1.04 12.63 2.62
N ILE A 85 0.85 13.92 2.30
CA ILE A 85 -0.23 14.74 2.84
C ILE A 85 -1.60 14.17 2.43
N GLN A 86 -1.79 13.85 1.15
CA GLN A 86 -3.05 13.26 0.66
C GLN A 86 -3.33 11.88 1.29
N VAL A 87 -2.29 11.06 1.50
CA VAL A 87 -2.44 9.77 2.20
C VAL A 87 -2.88 10.02 3.65
N GLN A 88 -2.20 10.92 4.36
CA GLN A 88 -2.48 11.25 5.76
C GLN A 88 -3.90 11.82 5.94
N GLU A 89 -4.32 12.76 5.09
CA GLU A 89 -5.68 13.31 5.10
C GLU A 89 -6.75 12.23 4.95
N ARG A 90 -6.56 11.32 3.98
CA ARG A 90 -7.52 10.24 3.71
C ARG A 90 -7.56 9.19 4.82
N VAL A 91 -6.41 8.82 5.39
CA VAL A 91 -6.36 7.92 6.55
C VAL A 91 -7.02 8.57 7.76
N SER A 92 -6.80 9.88 7.96
CA SER A 92 -7.42 10.64 9.06
C SER A 92 -8.94 10.68 8.93
N GLN A 93 -9.48 10.95 7.73
CA GLN A 93 -10.93 10.92 7.47
C GLN A 93 -11.56 9.56 7.80
N LEU A 94 -10.84 8.47 7.51
CA LEU A 94 -11.27 7.15 7.93
C LEU A 94 -11.33 7.08 9.46
N ALA A 95 -10.30 7.50 10.18
CA ALA A 95 -10.26 7.45 11.64
C ALA A 95 -11.38 8.26 12.33
N TYR A 96 -11.63 9.50 11.90
CA TYR A 96 -12.60 10.39 12.54
C TYR A 96 -14.06 9.94 12.40
N SER A 97 -14.40 9.16 11.37
CA SER A 97 -15.73 8.53 11.27
C SER A 97 -16.01 7.48 12.37
N TYR A 98 -15.07 7.23 13.28
CA TYR A 98 -15.23 6.37 14.47
C TYR A 98 -15.55 7.16 15.74
N SER A 99 -15.28 8.47 15.75
CA SER A 99 -15.32 9.29 16.97
C SER A 99 -16.69 9.88 17.28
N ASP A 100 -17.66 9.75 16.36
CA ASP A 100 -19.01 10.33 16.44
C ASP A 100 -20.13 9.30 16.70
N THR A 101 -19.80 8.11 17.20
CA THR A 101 -20.75 7.09 17.68
C THR A 101 -20.26 6.46 18.96
#